data_AF-U9TB53-F1
#
_entry.id   AF-U9TB53-F1
#
_cell.length_a   1.000
_cell.length_b   1.000
_cell.length_c   1.000
_cell.angle_alpha   90.00
_cell.angle_beta   90.00
_cell.angle_gamma   90.00
#
_symmetry.space_group_name_H-M   'P 1'
#
loop_
_entity.id
_entity.type
_entity.pdbx_description
1 polymer ?
#
loop_
_entity_poly.entity_id
_entity_poly.type
_entity_poly.pdbx_seq_one_letter_code
_entity_poly.pdbx_strand_id
1 'polypeptide(L)'
;MDDNKFLPKLSQNLLNILNDEEYYDITIEVGNDPYVKIFRAHMVILNYRSTYLQRILSTNAKKNNETLVHIKLPNISPEIFQIILRYIYGGRLSLKECVTLDIIKVLIAAGELNLQELVNHLQLYIIKNHKKWIEQNFNLVYQTSFENGSFLELQKYCTDLISKIPDKILKSISFSSISEKLLVLIIQNNNLQMSEIQVWRYVIKWGLAQNPELPSDLAIFSKDDFNVLKNTLQQLIPFIKFNNLTSKEFSDDVLPYKKALPKELYKDLLKIFLNLHPDSRPNDKSKIKNNNSKIITFQHAELISKWIDKLDITDKSTSSYEFKLILRGSRDGFESDIFHEICNNRSCTVTIVKVKGNNQILGGYNPIEWKSGRGYSATKDSFIFSFENGDDINKHILSRVINDNYAIFNDHTYGPSFGGADLVLRGNRGHCIKDGYEKQIRGASSESILHYGVRCDCCNYTIRGMRWKCTSCKDYDLCQICKNKSHIHHHPDDHVFKLIPHSDSSNYAPRIVQLLQQDNSWNEMEVCIL
;
A
#
# COMPACT_ATOMS: atom_id res chain seq x y z
N MET A 1 5.02 -7.28 51.75
CA MET A 1 5.57 -8.55 52.24
C MET A 1 6.64 -8.95 51.24
N ASP A 2 7.84 -9.30 51.71
CA ASP A 2 8.94 -9.76 50.84
C ASP A 2 8.70 -11.22 50.45
N ASP A 3 7.68 -11.45 49.62
CA ASP A 3 7.21 -12.80 49.26
C ASP A 3 8.28 -13.62 48.51
N ASN A 4 9.35 -12.97 48.03
CA ASN A 4 10.43 -13.60 47.27
C ASN A 4 11.72 -13.87 48.07
N LYS A 5 11.79 -13.50 49.36
CA LYS A 5 13.06 -13.55 50.14
C LYS A 5 13.67 -14.96 50.23
N PHE A 6 12.85 -16.00 50.31
CA PHE A 6 13.31 -17.38 50.49
C PHE A 6 13.48 -18.17 49.18
N LEU A 7 12.91 -17.69 48.07
CA LEU A 7 12.96 -18.37 46.77
C LEU A 7 14.41 -18.59 46.26
N PRO A 8 15.37 -17.67 46.46
CA PRO A 8 16.75 -17.91 46.04
C PRO A 8 17.39 -19.12 46.71
N LYS A 9 17.12 -19.34 48.01
CA LYS A 9 17.68 -20.47 48.74
C LYS A 9 17.01 -21.78 48.34
N LEU A 10 15.68 -21.78 48.16
CA LEU A 10 14.94 -22.94 47.63
C LEU A 10 15.46 -23.35 46.24
N SER A 11 15.58 -22.39 45.33
CA SER A 11 16.12 -22.56 43.97
C SER A 11 17.53 -23.18 44.00
N GLN A 12 18.41 -22.69 44.90
CA GLN A 12 19.75 -23.25 45.04
C GLN A 12 19.74 -24.68 45.60
N ASN A 13 18.86 -24.98 46.57
CA ASN A 13 18.75 -26.32 47.13
C ASN A 13 18.29 -27.33 46.05
N LEU A 14 17.31 -26.96 45.21
CA LEU A 14 16.88 -27.81 44.07
C LEU A 14 18.02 -28.00 43.04
N LEU A 15 18.80 -26.96 42.75
CA LEU A 15 19.96 -27.09 41.87
C LEU A 15 21.06 -28.00 42.43
N ASN A 16 21.20 -28.08 43.75
CA ASN A 16 22.16 -28.97 44.39
C ASN A 16 21.75 -30.44 44.24
N ILE A 17 20.45 -30.74 44.36
CA ILE A 17 19.86 -32.07 44.12
C ILE A 17 20.15 -32.57 42.70
N LEU A 18 20.31 -31.68 41.72
CA LEU A 18 20.67 -32.09 40.37
C LEU A 18 22.11 -32.67 40.26
N ASN A 19 23.00 -32.37 41.22
CA ASN A 19 24.42 -32.75 41.16
C ASN A 19 24.81 -33.84 42.17
N ASP A 20 23.96 -34.23 43.10
CA ASP A 20 24.31 -35.20 44.15
C ASP A 20 24.26 -36.66 43.67
N GLU A 21 23.71 -36.91 42.48
CA GLU A 21 23.46 -38.25 41.91
C GLU A 21 22.58 -39.16 42.78
N GLU A 22 21.88 -38.61 43.77
CA GLU A 22 21.02 -39.34 44.71
C GLU A 22 19.54 -39.17 44.33
N TYR A 23 18.68 -40.11 44.77
CA TYR A 23 17.21 -40.07 44.68
C TYR A 23 16.60 -39.85 43.28
N TYR A 24 17.38 -39.96 42.20
CA TYR A 24 16.87 -39.89 40.84
C TYR A 24 15.97 -41.09 40.53
N ASP A 25 14.83 -40.83 39.89
CA ASP A 25 13.84 -41.81 39.49
C ASP A 25 13.72 -41.92 37.95
N ILE A 26 14.53 -41.13 37.22
CA ILE A 26 14.57 -41.13 35.75
C ILE A 26 15.99 -40.89 35.19
N THR A 27 16.26 -41.54 34.05
CA THR A 27 17.37 -41.22 33.14
C THR A 27 16.89 -40.65 31.82
N ILE A 28 17.60 -39.65 31.31
CA ILE A 28 17.32 -38.96 30.06
C ILE A 28 18.56 -39.06 29.18
N GLU A 29 18.47 -39.82 28.09
CA GLU A 29 19.49 -39.87 27.05
C GLU A 29 19.29 -38.70 26.10
N VAL A 30 20.29 -37.84 25.96
CA VAL A 30 20.21 -36.59 25.20
C VAL A 30 21.31 -36.54 24.16
N GLY A 31 20.96 -36.03 22.98
CA GLY A 31 21.86 -35.96 21.83
C GLY A 31 21.71 -37.18 20.91
N ASN A 32 22.50 -37.18 19.85
CA ASN A 32 22.52 -38.25 18.86
C ASN A 32 23.97 -38.75 18.68
N ASP A 33 24.13 -40.01 18.27
CA ASP A 33 25.44 -40.64 18.10
C ASP A 33 26.36 -39.79 17.19
N PRO A 34 27.63 -39.58 17.55
CA PRO A 34 28.36 -40.13 18.71
C PRO A 34 28.30 -39.27 19.99
N TYR A 35 27.58 -38.15 19.96
CA TYR A 35 27.56 -37.15 21.05
C TYR A 35 26.31 -37.28 21.92
N VAL A 36 26.27 -38.37 22.69
CA VAL A 36 25.18 -38.69 23.61
C VAL A 36 25.63 -38.53 25.06
N LYS A 37 24.77 -37.95 25.90
CA LYS A 37 24.97 -37.88 27.35
C LYS A 37 23.72 -38.32 28.09
N ILE A 38 23.91 -39.09 29.16
CA ILE A 38 22.83 -39.51 30.06
C ILE A 38 22.75 -38.54 31.23
N PHE A 39 21.54 -38.02 31.48
CA PHE A 39 21.22 -37.16 32.61
C PHE A 39 20.36 -37.93 33.61
N ARG A 40 20.68 -37.79 34.90
CA ARG A 40 19.85 -38.28 36.00
C ARG A 40 19.00 -37.12 36.52
N ALA A 41 17.70 -37.37 36.72
CA ALA A 41 16.75 -36.32 37.09
C ALA A 41 15.59 -36.89 37.93
N HIS A 42 14.64 -36.02 38.25
CA HIS A 42 13.54 -36.29 39.17
C HIS A 42 12.20 -36.05 38.47
N MET A 43 11.40 -37.09 38.28
CA MET A 43 10.13 -37.08 37.55
C MET A 43 9.17 -36.04 38.10
N VAL A 44 9.09 -35.91 39.44
CA VAL A 44 8.20 -34.94 40.08
C VAL A 44 8.49 -33.51 39.61
N ILE A 45 9.76 -33.11 39.50
CA ILE A 45 10.13 -31.76 39.07
C ILE A 45 9.84 -31.59 37.57
N LEU A 46 10.26 -32.56 36.75
CA LEU A 46 10.07 -32.51 35.29
C LEU A 46 8.58 -32.43 34.91
N ASN A 47 7.74 -33.21 35.60
CA ASN A 47 6.30 -33.31 35.38
C ASN A 47 5.58 -31.97 35.58
N TYR A 48 5.92 -31.21 36.62
CA TYR A 48 5.28 -29.93 36.89
C TYR A 48 5.88 -28.76 36.12
N ARG A 49 7.10 -28.89 35.58
CA ARG A 49 7.78 -27.80 34.86
C ARG A 49 7.64 -27.88 33.35
N SER A 50 7.36 -29.07 32.79
CA SER A 50 7.17 -29.26 31.36
C SER A 50 5.95 -30.15 31.10
N THR A 51 4.95 -29.60 30.42
CA THR A 51 3.78 -30.40 30.00
C THR A 51 4.14 -31.45 28.95
N TYR A 52 5.22 -31.22 28.18
CA TYR A 52 5.74 -32.21 27.23
C TYR A 52 6.30 -33.42 27.98
N LEU A 53 7.18 -33.18 28.95
CA LEU A 53 7.73 -34.25 29.78
C LEU A 53 6.63 -34.93 30.60
N GLN A 54 5.68 -34.19 31.17
CA GLN A 54 4.49 -34.76 31.81
C GLN A 54 3.77 -35.80 30.93
N ARG A 55 3.51 -35.47 29.66
CA ARG A 55 2.83 -36.38 28.73
C ARG A 55 3.66 -37.64 28.44
N ILE A 56 4.97 -37.49 28.24
CA ILE A 56 5.88 -38.63 28.00
C ILE A 56 5.93 -39.53 29.23
N LEU A 57 6.13 -38.95 30.42
CA LEU A 57 6.22 -39.68 31.67
C LEU A 57 4.92 -40.41 32.02
N SER A 58 3.76 -39.77 31.80
CA SER A 58 2.44 -40.39 32.02
C SER A 58 2.19 -41.59 31.10
N THR A 59 2.76 -41.57 29.89
CA THR A 59 2.64 -42.66 28.92
C THR A 59 3.54 -43.84 29.28
N ASN A 60 4.74 -43.56 29.80
CA ASN A 60 5.69 -44.59 30.23
C ASN A 60 5.30 -45.24 31.56
N ALA A 61 4.70 -44.49 32.49
CA ALA A 61 4.18 -45.02 33.75
C ALA A 61 3.10 -46.10 33.55
N LYS A 62 2.40 -46.11 32.41
CA LYS A 62 1.41 -47.14 32.06
C LYS A 62 2.03 -48.43 31.50
N LYS A 63 3.34 -48.44 31.21
CA LYS A 63 4.03 -49.55 30.50
C LYS A 63 5.03 -50.32 31.35
N ASN A 64 5.57 -49.73 32.42
CA ASN A 64 6.68 -50.34 33.18
C ASN A 64 6.24 -50.75 34.59
N ASN A 65 6.49 -52.01 34.93
CA ASN A 65 6.14 -52.60 36.22
C ASN A 65 7.27 -52.63 37.26
N GLU A 66 8.51 -52.21 36.97
CA GLU A 66 9.58 -52.16 38.02
C GLU A 66 10.91 -51.49 37.60
N THR A 67 11.09 -51.10 36.32
CA THR A 67 12.35 -50.51 35.82
C THR A 67 12.37 -48.98 35.91
N LEU A 68 13.52 -48.43 36.32
CA LEU A 68 13.86 -46.99 36.25
C LEU A 68 13.41 -46.39 34.90
N VAL A 69 12.68 -45.27 34.94
CA VAL A 69 12.15 -44.66 33.71
C VAL A 69 13.30 -44.12 32.86
N HIS A 70 13.22 -44.37 31.55
CA HIS A 70 14.22 -43.93 30.58
C HIS A 70 13.54 -43.23 29.40
N ILE A 71 14.02 -42.05 29.04
CA ILE A 71 13.53 -41.28 27.88
C ILE A 71 14.69 -40.82 27.00
N LYS A 72 14.41 -40.60 25.72
CA LYS A 72 15.39 -40.12 24.72
C LYS A 72 14.98 -38.77 24.14
N LEU A 73 15.93 -37.86 24.03
CA LEU A 73 15.79 -36.53 23.44
C LEU A 73 16.89 -36.28 22.39
N PRO A 74 16.77 -36.89 21.19
CA PRO A 74 17.85 -36.89 20.21
C PRO A 74 18.08 -35.53 19.51
N ASN A 75 17.08 -34.65 19.51
CA ASN A 75 17.13 -33.36 18.81
C ASN A 75 17.81 -32.24 19.61
N ILE A 76 18.12 -32.48 20.88
CA ILE A 76 18.69 -31.50 21.79
C ILE A 76 20.13 -31.91 22.10
N SER A 77 21.08 -30.98 22.01
CA SER A 77 22.47 -31.28 22.40
C SER A 77 22.60 -31.38 23.93
N PRO A 78 23.53 -32.20 24.45
CA PRO A 78 23.77 -32.30 25.89
C PRO A 78 24.01 -30.96 26.59
N GLU A 79 24.77 -30.06 25.98
CA GLU A 79 25.12 -28.75 26.55
C GLU A 79 23.89 -27.86 26.67
N ILE A 80 23.04 -27.85 25.64
CA ILE A 80 21.79 -27.07 25.62
C ILE A 80 20.79 -27.64 26.63
N PHE A 81 20.66 -28.97 26.69
CA PHE A 81 19.80 -29.61 27.68
C PHE A 81 20.26 -29.36 29.10
N GLN A 82 21.57 -29.33 29.37
CA GLN A 82 22.11 -28.99 30.69
C GLN A 82 21.66 -27.59 31.15
N ILE A 83 21.62 -26.61 30.24
CA ILE A 83 21.11 -25.26 30.53
C ILE A 83 19.61 -25.32 30.87
N ILE A 84 18.83 -26.02 30.05
CA ILE A 84 17.38 -26.15 30.25
C ILE A 84 17.06 -26.90 31.54
N LEU A 85 17.79 -27.97 31.85
CA LEU A 85 17.58 -28.76 33.06
C LEU A 85 17.86 -27.93 34.30
N ARG A 86 18.92 -27.13 34.30
CA ARG A 86 19.19 -26.17 35.38
C ARG A 86 18.09 -25.13 35.50
N TYR A 87 17.53 -24.64 34.39
CA TYR A 87 16.36 -23.76 34.42
C TYR A 87 15.12 -24.46 35.01
N ILE A 88 14.85 -25.71 34.65
CA ILE A 88 13.71 -26.48 35.13
C ILE A 88 13.75 -26.58 36.67
N TYR A 89 14.93 -26.86 37.24
CA TYR A 89 15.13 -27.00 38.68
C TYR A 89 15.21 -25.65 39.41
N GLY A 90 16.03 -24.75 38.91
CA GLY A 90 16.40 -23.52 39.62
C GLY A 90 15.54 -22.32 39.27
N GLY A 91 14.80 -22.33 38.16
CA GLY A 91 14.15 -21.14 37.61
C GLY A 91 15.13 -20.02 37.19
N ARG A 92 16.41 -20.35 37.06
CA ARG A 92 17.49 -19.40 36.71
C ARG A 92 18.07 -19.75 35.36
N LEU A 93 18.35 -18.71 34.57
CA LEU A 93 18.95 -18.84 33.26
C LEU A 93 20.24 -18.01 33.22
N SER A 94 21.36 -18.65 32.91
CA SER A 94 22.64 -17.96 32.72
C SER A 94 22.95 -17.87 31.23
N LEU A 95 22.72 -16.70 30.64
CA LEU A 95 22.97 -16.43 29.22
C LEU A 95 24.19 -15.54 28.95
N LYS A 96 24.85 -15.04 30.01
CA LYS A 96 25.90 -14.01 29.86
C LYS A 96 27.13 -14.48 29.08
N GLU A 97 27.42 -15.78 29.11
CA GLU A 97 28.57 -16.40 28.45
C GLU A 97 28.17 -17.18 27.19
N CYS A 98 26.86 -17.24 26.87
CA CYS A 98 26.37 -17.99 25.72
C CYS A 98 26.53 -17.16 24.44
N VAL A 99 27.04 -17.79 23.39
CA VAL A 99 26.99 -17.21 22.04
C VAL A 99 25.52 -17.17 21.60
N THR A 100 25.13 -16.15 20.82
CA THR A 100 23.73 -15.96 20.39
C THR A 100 23.13 -17.19 19.72
N LEU A 101 23.94 -17.95 18.97
CA LEU A 101 23.51 -19.21 18.34
C LEU A 101 23.06 -20.25 19.38
N ASP A 102 23.75 -20.34 20.53
CA ASP A 102 23.37 -21.25 21.60
C ASP A 102 22.10 -20.77 22.30
N ILE A 103 21.90 -19.45 22.43
CA ILE A 103 20.64 -18.90 22.96
C ILE A 103 19.45 -19.28 22.06
N ILE A 104 19.64 -19.25 20.73
CA ILE A 104 18.63 -19.72 19.76
C ILE A 104 18.38 -21.23 19.92
N LYS A 105 19.42 -22.05 20.09
CA LYS A 105 19.26 -23.49 20.35
C LYS A 105 18.53 -23.76 21.67
N VAL A 106 18.81 -22.99 22.74
CA VAL A 106 18.07 -23.06 24.01
C VAL A 106 16.60 -22.70 23.77
N LEU A 107 16.30 -21.68 22.97
CA LEU A 107 14.93 -21.31 22.62
C LEU A 107 14.20 -22.45 21.88
N ILE A 108 14.85 -23.07 20.87
CA ILE A 108 14.30 -24.20 20.12
C ILE A 108 13.96 -25.35 21.06
N ALA A 109 14.91 -25.77 21.89
CA ALA A 109 14.72 -26.88 22.82
C ALA A 109 13.70 -26.54 23.92
N ALA A 110 13.60 -25.28 24.37
CA ALA A 110 12.55 -24.83 25.27
C ALA A 110 11.15 -24.92 24.61
N GLY A 111 11.06 -24.62 23.31
CA GLY A 111 9.84 -24.81 22.52
C GLY A 111 9.44 -26.28 22.39
N GLU A 112 10.40 -27.16 22.08
CA GLU A 112 10.18 -28.62 21.99
C GLU A 112 9.68 -29.20 23.32
N LEU A 113 10.26 -28.74 24.43
CA LEU A 113 9.87 -29.16 25.79
C LEU A 113 8.65 -28.39 26.34
N ASN A 114 7.99 -27.56 25.53
CA ASN A 114 6.82 -26.74 25.88
C ASN A 114 7.00 -25.87 27.14
N LEU A 115 8.17 -25.26 27.30
CA LEU A 115 8.51 -24.36 28.42
C LEU A 115 8.13 -22.91 28.11
N GLN A 116 6.83 -22.62 28.04
CA GLN A 116 6.30 -21.35 27.51
C GLN A 116 6.83 -20.08 28.22
N GLU A 117 7.00 -20.13 29.55
CA GLU A 117 7.62 -19.05 30.33
C GLU A 117 9.03 -18.70 29.81
N LEU A 118 9.86 -19.74 29.60
CA LEU A 118 11.22 -19.59 29.10
C LEU A 118 11.24 -19.13 27.64
N VAL A 119 10.36 -19.69 26.80
CA VAL A 119 10.20 -19.32 25.39
C VAL A 119 9.91 -17.83 25.25
N ASN A 120 8.95 -17.30 26.01
CA ASN A 120 8.60 -15.88 25.97
C ASN A 120 9.76 -15.00 26.44
N HIS A 121 10.42 -15.38 27.54
CA HIS A 121 11.57 -14.64 28.05
C HIS A 121 12.72 -14.58 27.02
N LEU A 122 13.05 -15.72 26.41
CA LEU A 122 14.14 -15.83 25.44
C LEU A 122 13.89 -15.03 24.16
N GLN A 123 12.67 -15.07 23.61
CA GLN A 123 12.33 -14.28 22.42
C GLN A 123 12.55 -12.77 22.66
N LEU A 124 12.01 -12.25 23.77
CA LEU A 124 12.16 -10.84 24.14
C LEU A 124 13.63 -10.48 24.42
N TYR A 125 14.37 -11.37 25.08
CA TYR A 125 15.80 -11.18 25.34
C TYR A 125 16.61 -11.09 24.04
N ILE A 126 16.36 -11.99 23.09
CA ILE A 126 17.05 -12.02 21.78
C ILE A 126 16.74 -10.74 21.00
N ILE A 127 15.48 -10.34 20.90
CA ILE A 127 15.05 -9.12 20.19
C ILE A 127 15.70 -7.88 20.81
N LYS A 128 15.71 -7.78 22.14
CA LYS A 128 16.24 -6.62 22.86
C LYS A 128 17.75 -6.49 22.78
N ASN A 129 18.48 -7.59 22.96
CA ASN A 129 19.94 -7.55 23.16
C ASN A 129 20.74 -7.93 21.91
N HIS A 130 20.15 -8.66 20.96
CA HIS A 130 20.87 -9.24 19.81
C HIS A 130 20.34 -8.75 18.45
N LYS A 131 19.72 -7.56 18.40
CA LYS A 131 19.14 -6.97 17.17
C LYS A 131 20.08 -7.01 15.96
N LYS A 132 21.33 -6.55 16.10
CA LYS A 132 22.31 -6.54 15.00
C LYS A 132 22.64 -7.95 14.50
N TRP A 133 22.73 -8.92 15.42
CA TRP A 133 22.99 -10.31 15.06
C TRP A 133 21.82 -10.91 14.29
N ILE A 134 20.57 -10.61 14.68
CA ILE A 134 19.36 -11.00 13.94
C ILE A 134 19.39 -10.41 12.53
N GLU A 135 19.73 -9.12 12.37
CA GLU A 135 19.82 -8.48 11.05
C GLU A 135 20.86 -9.18 10.14
N GLN A 136 21.98 -9.64 10.70
CA GLN A 136 23.03 -10.34 9.95
C GLN A 136 22.70 -11.81 9.62
N ASN A 137 21.92 -12.46 10.48
CA ASN A 137 21.53 -13.88 10.40
C ASN A 137 20.02 -14.03 10.21
N PHE A 138 19.42 -13.12 9.45
CA PHE A 138 17.97 -12.99 9.33
C PHE A 138 17.30 -14.29 8.90
N ASN A 139 17.87 -14.98 7.91
CA ASN A 139 17.26 -16.20 7.39
C ASN A 139 17.12 -17.30 8.45
N LEU A 140 18.17 -17.50 9.25
CA LEU A 140 18.18 -18.49 10.34
C LEU A 140 17.08 -18.18 11.35
N VAL A 141 17.01 -16.93 11.82
CA VAL A 141 16.00 -16.51 12.81
C VAL A 141 14.59 -16.60 12.22
N TYR A 142 14.41 -16.19 10.96
CA TYR A 142 13.16 -16.29 10.25
C TYR A 142 12.70 -17.76 10.19
N GLN A 143 13.50 -18.66 9.65
CA GLN A 143 13.18 -20.09 9.58
C GLN A 143 12.84 -20.67 10.95
N THR A 144 13.72 -20.47 11.94
CA THR A 144 13.48 -20.93 13.32
C THR A 144 12.16 -20.40 13.88
N SER A 145 11.83 -19.13 13.65
CA SER A 145 10.61 -18.53 14.16
C SER A 145 9.35 -19.11 13.54
N PHE A 146 9.36 -19.44 12.24
CA PHE A 146 8.18 -19.94 11.52
C PHE A 146 8.03 -21.46 11.53
N GLU A 147 9.11 -22.22 11.79
CA GLU A 147 9.05 -23.67 12.01
C GLU A 147 8.33 -24.03 13.31
N ASN A 148 8.45 -23.20 14.35
CA ASN A 148 7.77 -23.40 15.62
C ASN A 148 6.67 -22.34 15.82
N GLY A 149 5.41 -22.78 15.83
CA GLY A 149 4.25 -21.91 16.04
C GLY A 149 4.22 -21.16 17.38
N SER A 150 5.06 -21.52 18.35
CA SER A 150 5.14 -20.86 19.66
C SER A 150 5.98 -19.57 19.64
N PHE A 151 6.74 -19.30 18.59
CA PHE A 151 7.69 -18.18 18.55
C PHE A 151 7.09 -16.89 17.97
N LEU A 152 5.92 -16.50 18.50
CA LEU A 152 5.11 -15.39 17.99
C LEU A 152 5.81 -14.02 18.03
N GLU A 153 6.60 -13.73 19.06
CA GLU A 153 7.30 -12.45 19.19
C GLU A 153 8.43 -12.32 18.15
N LEU A 154 9.16 -13.41 17.88
CA LEU A 154 10.16 -13.43 16.81
C LEU A 154 9.52 -13.38 15.43
N GLN A 155 8.42 -14.11 15.19
CA GLN A 155 7.69 -14.05 13.91
C GLN A 155 7.22 -12.61 13.63
N LYS A 156 6.65 -11.95 14.63
CA LYS A 156 6.23 -10.53 14.53
C LYS A 156 7.41 -9.63 14.23
N TYR A 157 8.52 -9.79 14.95
CA TYR A 157 9.73 -9.00 14.75
C TYR A 157 10.32 -9.18 13.33
N CYS A 158 10.39 -10.42 12.85
CA CYS A 158 10.86 -10.73 11.50
C CYS A 158 9.93 -10.15 10.42
N THR A 159 8.62 -10.23 10.61
CA THR A 159 7.63 -9.63 9.70
C THR A 159 7.74 -8.11 9.67
N ASP A 160 7.98 -7.49 10.82
CA ASP A 160 8.24 -6.05 10.95
C ASP A 160 9.54 -5.64 10.23
N LEU A 161 10.60 -6.45 10.30
CA LEU A 161 11.84 -6.18 9.56
C LEU A 161 11.62 -6.26 8.06
N ILE A 162 10.92 -7.29 7.57
CA ILE A 162 10.60 -7.44 6.15
C ILE A 162 9.77 -6.23 5.69
N SER A 163 8.72 -5.87 6.43
CA SER A 163 7.79 -4.81 6.04
C SER A 163 8.41 -3.41 6.10
N LYS A 164 9.19 -3.08 7.14
CA LYS A 164 9.66 -1.71 7.40
C LYS A 164 11.06 -1.42 6.88
N ILE A 165 11.97 -2.41 6.87
CA ILE A 165 13.39 -2.21 6.55
C ILE A 165 13.95 -3.39 5.71
N PRO A 166 13.36 -3.70 4.54
CA PRO A 166 13.77 -4.84 3.71
C PRO A 166 15.20 -4.72 3.15
N ASP A 167 15.73 -3.51 2.99
CA ASP A 167 17.06 -3.28 2.41
C ASP A 167 18.20 -3.82 3.29
N LYS A 168 18.02 -3.81 4.61
CA LYS A 168 18.98 -4.40 5.56
C LYS A 168 19.10 -5.91 5.40
N ILE A 169 18.00 -6.58 5.05
CA ILE A 169 17.97 -8.03 4.86
C ILE A 169 18.79 -8.41 3.64
N LEU A 170 18.63 -7.67 2.53
CA LEU A 170 19.43 -7.86 1.31
C LEU A 170 20.93 -7.64 1.55
N LYS A 171 21.28 -6.68 2.42
CA LYS A 171 22.67 -6.38 2.80
C LYS A 171 23.26 -7.37 3.82
N SER A 172 22.48 -8.31 4.33
CA SER A 172 22.93 -9.26 5.35
C SER A 172 23.88 -10.32 4.81
N ILE A 173 24.67 -10.93 5.70
CA ILE A 173 25.58 -12.04 5.35
C ILE A 173 24.75 -13.28 4.95
N SER A 174 23.62 -13.49 5.62
CA SER A 174 22.72 -14.62 5.36
C SER A 174 21.84 -14.48 4.11
N PHE A 175 21.94 -13.38 3.36
CA PHE A 175 21.08 -13.09 2.20
C PHE A 175 21.05 -14.23 1.18
N SER A 176 22.19 -14.86 0.88
CA SER A 176 22.27 -15.95 -0.08
C SER A 176 21.49 -17.21 0.34
N SER A 177 21.13 -17.35 1.61
CA SER A 177 20.42 -18.52 2.13
C SER A 177 18.89 -18.37 2.15
N ILE A 178 18.35 -17.19 1.84
CA ILE A 178 16.90 -16.96 1.85
C ILE A 178 16.20 -17.79 0.78
N SER A 179 14.97 -18.22 1.06
CA SER A 179 14.14 -18.90 0.08
C SER A 179 13.68 -17.95 -1.03
N GLU A 180 13.39 -18.50 -2.21
CA GLU A 180 12.84 -17.76 -3.35
C GLU A 180 11.57 -16.97 -2.96
N LYS A 181 10.66 -17.61 -2.22
CA LYS A 181 9.41 -16.99 -1.73
C LYS A 181 9.68 -15.77 -0.85
N LEU A 182 10.67 -15.87 0.06
CA LEU A 182 11.04 -14.75 0.92
C LEU A 182 11.69 -13.62 0.12
N LEU A 183 12.51 -13.94 -0.88
CA LEU A 183 13.11 -12.95 -1.77
C LEU A 183 12.04 -12.19 -2.59
N VAL A 184 11.04 -12.89 -3.12
CA VAL A 184 9.89 -12.25 -3.80
C VAL A 184 9.19 -11.25 -2.87
N LEU A 185 8.89 -11.64 -1.63
CA LEU A 185 8.26 -10.75 -0.64
C LEU A 185 9.10 -9.50 -0.35
N ILE A 186 10.42 -9.63 -0.30
CA ILE A 186 11.34 -8.53 -0.06
C ILE A 186 11.37 -7.56 -1.27
N ILE A 187 11.45 -8.09 -2.49
CA ILE A 187 11.53 -7.29 -3.73
C ILE A 187 10.22 -6.54 -4.00
N GLN A 188 9.08 -7.16 -3.70
CA GLN A 188 7.76 -6.54 -3.89
C GLN A 188 7.44 -5.44 -2.86
N ASN A 189 8.27 -5.29 -1.81
CA ASN A 189 7.96 -4.37 -0.74
C ASN A 189 8.14 -2.90 -1.15
N ASN A 190 7.07 -2.12 -1.02
CA ASN A 190 7.04 -0.68 -1.31
C ASN A 190 8.01 0.16 -0.46
N ASN A 191 8.43 -0.33 0.71
CA ASN A 191 9.39 0.34 1.60
C ASN A 191 10.85 0.05 1.23
N LEU A 192 11.12 -0.73 0.18
CA LEU A 192 12.49 -1.04 -0.27
C LEU A 192 13.19 0.21 -0.80
N GLN A 193 14.06 0.79 0.03
CA GLN A 193 14.88 1.96 -0.29
C GLN A 193 16.13 1.56 -1.09
N MET A 194 15.91 1.08 -2.33
CA MET A 194 16.98 0.59 -3.21
C MET A 194 16.65 0.91 -4.67
N SER A 195 17.67 1.26 -5.46
CA SER A 195 17.49 1.43 -6.90
C SER A 195 17.24 0.09 -7.58
N GLU A 196 16.49 0.08 -8.68
CA GLU A 196 16.14 -1.14 -9.39
C GLU A 196 17.38 -1.93 -9.85
N ILE A 197 18.45 -1.23 -10.23
CA ILE A 197 19.71 -1.87 -10.61
C ILE A 197 20.35 -2.65 -9.45
N GLN A 198 20.27 -2.11 -8.23
CA GLN A 198 20.77 -2.81 -7.05
C GLN A 198 19.91 -4.05 -6.76
N VAL A 199 18.58 -3.95 -6.91
CA VAL A 199 17.68 -5.11 -6.77
C VAL A 199 18.07 -6.21 -7.77
N TRP A 200 18.27 -5.86 -9.04
CA TRP A 200 18.73 -6.80 -10.07
C TRP A 200 20.06 -7.47 -9.69
N ARG A 201 21.05 -6.71 -9.22
CA ARG A 201 22.33 -7.25 -8.76
C ARG A 201 22.18 -8.24 -7.60
N TYR A 202 21.28 -7.96 -6.66
CA TYR A 202 20.97 -8.89 -5.57
C TYR A 202 20.28 -10.17 -6.06
N VAL A 203 19.35 -10.06 -7.02
CA VAL A 203 18.69 -11.22 -7.63
C VAL A 203 19.69 -12.13 -8.34
N ILE A 204 20.61 -11.55 -9.12
CA ILE A 204 21.70 -12.30 -9.75
C ILE A 204 22.60 -12.95 -8.70
N LYS A 205 23.04 -12.19 -7.69
CA LYS A 205 23.88 -12.70 -6.61
C LYS A 205 23.21 -13.87 -5.88
N TRP A 206 21.91 -13.79 -5.63
CA TRP A 206 21.14 -14.88 -5.04
C TRP A 206 21.07 -16.09 -5.97
N GLY A 207 20.75 -15.88 -7.25
CA GLY A 207 20.66 -16.96 -8.24
C GLY A 207 21.97 -17.72 -8.42
N LEU A 208 23.12 -17.02 -8.41
CA LEU A 208 24.43 -17.66 -8.45
C LEU A 208 24.72 -18.43 -7.15
N ALA A 209 24.34 -17.88 -5.98
CA ALA A 209 24.54 -18.56 -4.71
C ALA A 209 23.70 -19.84 -4.54
N GLN A 210 22.53 -19.92 -5.20
CA GLN A 210 21.73 -21.15 -5.24
C GLN A 210 22.35 -22.24 -6.14
N ASN A 211 23.28 -21.87 -7.03
CA ASN A 211 23.88 -22.77 -8.01
C ASN A 211 25.42 -22.70 -7.90
N PRO A 212 26.03 -23.23 -6.82
CA PRO A 212 27.46 -23.12 -6.55
C PRO A 212 28.36 -23.82 -7.58
N GLU A 213 27.79 -24.70 -8.41
CA GLU A 213 28.49 -25.38 -9.51
C GLU A 213 28.73 -24.48 -10.73
N LEU A 214 28.05 -23.34 -10.82
CA LEU A 214 28.22 -22.40 -11.93
C LEU A 214 29.61 -21.76 -11.89
N PRO A 215 30.23 -21.48 -13.06
CA PRO A 215 31.49 -20.75 -13.13
C PRO A 215 31.40 -19.39 -12.42
N SER A 216 32.49 -18.94 -11.80
CA SER A 216 32.53 -17.60 -11.21
C SER A 216 32.61 -16.49 -12.26
N ASP A 217 33.13 -16.80 -13.45
CA ASP A 217 33.24 -15.86 -14.58
C ASP A 217 32.15 -16.12 -15.63
N LEU A 218 31.36 -15.08 -15.90
CA LEU A 218 30.30 -15.09 -16.91
C LEU A 218 30.82 -15.36 -18.33
N ALA A 219 32.08 -15.03 -18.63
CA ALA A 219 32.66 -15.26 -19.95
C ALA A 219 32.75 -16.76 -20.30
N ILE A 220 32.77 -17.63 -19.29
CA ILE A 220 32.94 -19.08 -19.43
C ILE A 220 31.58 -19.80 -19.49
N PHE A 221 30.46 -19.11 -19.25
CA PHE A 221 29.14 -19.74 -19.19
C PHE A 221 28.77 -20.45 -20.50
N SER A 222 28.50 -21.75 -20.38
CA SER A 222 27.86 -22.55 -21.41
C SER A 222 26.38 -22.19 -21.58
N LYS A 223 25.75 -22.74 -22.61
CA LYS A 223 24.30 -22.56 -22.82
C LYS A 223 23.49 -23.18 -21.68
N ASP A 224 23.96 -24.29 -21.12
CA ASP A 224 23.27 -25.01 -20.06
C ASP A 224 23.40 -24.29 -18.71
N ASP A 225 24.55 -23.65 -18.46
CA ASP A 225 24.76 -22.77 -17.29
C ASP A 225 23.73 -21.63 -17.26
N PHE A 226 23.49 -20.99 -18.42
CA PHE A 226 22.45 -19.97 -18.54
C PHE A 226 21.03 -20.53 -18.35
N ASN A 227 20.78 -21.79 -18.74
CA ASN A 227 19.48 -22.42 -18.52
C ASN A 227 19.24 -22.72 -17.03
N VAL A 228 20.27 -23.16 -16.31
CA VAL A 228 20.21 -23.35 -14.84
C VAL A 228 19.86 -22.03 -14.17
N LEU A 229 20.61 -20.96 -14.45
CA LEU A 229 20.35 -19.64 -13.88
C LEU A 229 18.97 -19.10 -14.27
N LYS A 230 18.55 -19.29 -15.53
CA LYS A 230 17.21 -18.91 -16.00
C LYS A 230 16.11 -19.55 -15.18
N ASN A 231 16.21 -20.85 -14.94
CA ASN A 231 15.20 -21.60 -14.19
C ASN A 231 15.12 -21.09 -12.74
N THR A 232 16.27 -20.82 -12.11
CA THR A 232 16.33 -20.26 -10.75
C THR A 232 15.72 -18.86 -10.64
N LEU A 233 15.89 -18.02 -11.67
CA LEU A 233 15.43 -16.62 -11.64
C LEU A 233 14.02 -16.41 -12.17
N GLN A 234 13.39 -17.45 -12.72
CA GLN A 234 12.16 -17.34 -13.50
C GLN A 234 11.02 -16.62 -12.75
N GLN A 235 10.84 -16.89 -11.44
CA GLN A 235 9.80 -16.27 -10.63
C GLN A 235 10.18 -14.88 -10.13
N LEU A 236 11.46 -14.52 -10.14
CA LEU A 236 11.96 -13.23 -9.65
C LEU A 236 11.93 -12.16 -10.73
N ILE A 237 12.25 -12.53 -11.98
CA ILE A 237 12.32 -11.63 -13.13
C ILE A 237 11.06 -10.76 -13.32
N PRO A 238 9.81 -11.27 -13.19
CA PRO A 238 8.60 -10.45 -13.36
C PRO A 238 8.48 -9.28 -12.37
N PHE A 239 9.18 -9.33 -11.23
CA PHE A 239 9.12 -8.29 -10.20
C PHE A 239 10.19 -7.21 -10.39
N ILE A 240 11.11 -7.39 -11.35
CA ILE A 240 12.14 -6.42 -11.68
C ILE A 240 11.60 -5.39 -12.67
N LYS A 241 11.60 -4.12 -12.27
CA LYS A 241 11.11 -3.00 -13.08
C LYS A 241 12.20 -2.50 -14.03
N PHE A 242 12.62 -3.32 -14.98
CA PHE A 242 13.71 -3.00 -15.92
C PHE A 242 13.57 -1.62 -16.58
N ASN A 243 12.36 -1.11 -16.81
CA ASN A 243 12.11 0.23 -17.36
C ASN A 243 12.64 1.40 -16.50
N ASN A 244 13.03 1.14 -15.25
CA ASN A 244 13.62 2.12 -14.34
C ASN A 244 15.15 2.17 -14.42
N LEU A 245 15.79 1.29 -15.20
CA LEU A 245 17.24 1.29 -15.42
C LEU A 245 17.64 2.35 -16.46
N THR A 246 18.86 2.84 -16.42
CA THR A 246 19.47 3.62 -17.51
C THR A 246 19.93 2.69 -18.63
N SER A 247 20.15 3.23 -19.84
CA SER A 247 20.76 2.45 -20.92
C SER A 247 22.14 1.90 -20.54
N LYS A 248 22.93 2.67 -19.78
CA LYS A 248 24.21 2.20 -19.25
C LYS A 248 24.05 1.03 -18.28
N GLU A 249 23.18 1.15 -17.27
CA GLU A 249 22.90 0.06 -16.31
C GLU A 249 22.37 -1.19 -17.01
N PHE A 250 21.50 -1.04 -18.02
CA PHE A 250 21.04 -2.17 -18.83
C PHE A 250 22.18 -2.84 -19.59
N SER A 251 23.04 -2.04 -20.25
CA SER A 251 24.18 -2.55 -21.02
C SER A 251 25.20 -3.27 -20.14
N ASP A 252 25.55 -2.68 -18.99
CA ASP A 252 26.64 -3.17 -18.16
C ASP A 252 26.23 -4.35 -17.28
N ASP A 253 25.00 -4.35 -16.74
CA ASP A 253 24.58 -5.32 -15.72
C ASP A 253 23.47 -6.29 -16.17
N VAL A 254 22.66 -5.97 -17.18
CA VAL A 254 21.55 -6.83 -17.64
C VAL A 254 21.92 -7.60 -18.89
N LEU A 255 22.55 -6.93 -19.87
CA LEU A 255 22.93 -7.52 -21.16
C LEU A 255 23.86 -8.75 -21.04
N PRO A 256 24.82 -8.82 -20.09
CA PRO A 256 25.62 -10.04 -19.89
C PRO A 256 24.78 -11.28 -19.60
N TYR A 257 23.61 -11.10 -18.97
CA TYR A 257 22.68 -12.16 -18.59
C TYR A 257 21.54 -12.37 -19.60
N LYS A 258 21.62 -11.81 -20.81
CA LYS A 258 20.55 -11.89 -21.83
C LYS A 258 20.01 -13.30 -22.10
N LYS A 259 20.86 -14.33 -21.99
CA LYS A 259 20.48 -15.73 -22.21
C LYS A 259 19.65 -16.31 -21.06
N ALA A 260 19.75 -15.73 -19.86
CA ALA A 260 18.96 -16.09 -18.70
C ALA A 260 17.56 -15.43 -18.70
N LEU A 261 17.33 -14.40 -19.51
CA LEU A 261 16.03 -13.73 -19.60
C LEU A 261 15.06 -14.46 -20.55
N PRO A 262 13.73 -14.35 -20.31
CA PRO A 262 12.73 -14.74 -21.30
C PRO A 262 12.97 -14.03 -22.64
N LYS A 263 12.88 -14.76 -23.75
CA LYS A 263 13.23 -14.25 -25.09
C LYS A 263 12.40 -13.03 -25.50
N GLU A 264 11.11 -13.03 -25.16
CA GLU A 264 10.18 -11.93 -25.47
C GLU A 264 10.54 -10.69 -24.66
N LEU A 265 10.69 -10.84 -23.33
CA LEU A 265 11.15 -9.77 -22.44
C LEU A 265 12.45 -9.14 -22.95
N TYR A 266 13.46 -9.95 -23.29
CA TYR A 266 14.73 -9.43 -23.78
C TYR A 266 14.58 -8.62 -25.08
N LYS A 267 13.74 -9.06 -26.02
CA LYS A 267 13.48 -8.31 -27.26
C LYS A 267 12.82 -6.97 -26.96
N ASP A 268 11.89 -6.91 -26.02
CA ASP A 268 11.21 -5.68 -25.65
C ASP A 268 12.15 -4.71 -24.93
N LEU A 269 12.97 -5.21 -24.01
CA LEU A 269 14.01 -4.41 -23.35
C LEU A 269 15.03 -3.86 -24.36
N LEU A 270 15.48 -4.66 -25.33
CA LEU A 270 16.36 -4.17 -26.39
C LEU A 270 15.75 -3.02 -27.19
N LYS A 271 14.48 -3.12 -27.59
CA LYS A 271 13.78 -2.04 -28.30
C LYS A 271 13.70 -0.76 -27.47
N ILE A 272 13.52 -0.90 -26.16
CA ILE A 272 13.46 0.22 -25.23
C ILE A 272 14.82 0.92 -25.13
N PHE A 273 15.89 0.16 -24.84
CA PHE A 273 17.20 0.70 -24.50
C PHE A 273 18.08 1.11 -25.69
N LEU A 274 17.91 0.49 -26.86
CA LEU A 274 18.65 0.88 -28.08
C LEU A 274 18.23 2.24 -28.65
N ASN A 275 17.05 2.75 -28.25
CA ASN A 275 16.49 4.03 -28.70
C ASN A 275 16.69 5.18 -27.67
N LEU A 276 17.59 5.01 -26.70
CA LEU A 276 17.79 5.90 -25.56
C LEU A 276 19.25 6.38 -25.46
N HIS A 277 19.44 7.60 -24.99
CA HIS A 277 20.76 8.13 -24.63
C HIS A 277 21.35 7.32 -23.45
N PRO A 278 22.68 7.12 -23.36
CA PRO A 278 23.31 6.29 -22.33
C PRO A 278 22.86 6.56 -20.88
N ASP A 279 22.69 7.82 -20.51
CA ASP A 279 22.27 8.25 -19.16
C ASP A 279 20.75 8.40 -18.99
N SER A 280 19.96 8.14 -20.05
CA SER A 280 18.50 8.25 -19.98
C SER A 280 17.86 6.94 -19.53
N ARG A 281 16.91 7.02 -18.60
CA ARG A 281 16.04 5.88 -18.25
C ARG A 281 14.86 5.82 -19.22
N PRO A 282 14.31 4.64 -19.55
CA PRO A 282 13.07 4.50 -20.31
C PRO A 282 11.92 5.30 -19.69
N ASN A 283 11.86 5.32 -18.35
CA ASN A 283 10.91 6.12 -17.60
C ASN A 283 11.25 7.62 -17.54
N ASP A 284 12.45 8.06 -17.93
CA ASP A 284 12.76 9.51 -18.03
C ASP A 284 12.10 10.17 -19.24
N LYS A 285 11.58 9.38 -20.20
CA LYS A 285 10.74 9.88 -21.29
C LYS A 285 9.27 10.11 -20.87
N SER A 286 8.87 9.72 -19.67
CA SER A 286 7.56 10.04 -19.06
C SER A 286 7.75 10.76 -17.73
N LYS A 287 8.31 11.97 -17.78
CA LYS A 287 8.39 12.87 -16.61
C LYS A 287 6.99 13.39 -16.25
N ILE A 288 6.16 12.55 -15.65
CA ILE A 288 4.97 12.98 -14.92
C ILE A 288 5.22 12.71 -13.44
N LYS A 289 5.70 13.72 -12.73
CA LYS A 289 5.92 13.62 -11.28
C LYS A 289 4.59 13.90 -10.57
N ASN A 290 3.88 12.85 -10.18
CA ASN A 290 2.75 12.95 -9.25
C ASN A 290 3.27 12.70 -7.83
N ASN A 291 3.88 13.72 -7.22
CA ASN A 291 4.62 13.52 -5.98
C ASN A 291 3.73 13.56 -4.72
N ASN A 292 2.46 14.00 -4.81
CA ASN A 292 1.71 14.34 -3.60
C ASN A 292 0.18 14.09 -3.61
N SER A 293 -0.47 13.73 -4.73
CA SER A 293 -1.93 13.52 -4.74
C SER A 293 -2.34 12.27 -3.93
N LYS A 294 -3.41 12.37 -3.14
CA LYS A 294 -4.04 11.22 -2.47
C LYS A 294 -5.24 10.66 -3.25
N ILE A 295 -5.73 11.38 -4.26
CA ILE A 295 -6.92 11.01 -5.04
C ILE A 295 -6.53 10.24 -6.31
N ILE A 296 -5.53 10.71 -7.06
CA ILE A 296 -5.17 10.15 -8.36
C ILE A 296 -3.83 9.41 -8.34
N THR A 297 -3.74 8.32 -9.11
CA THR A 297 -2.49 7.57 -9.30
C THR A 297 -1.64 8.17 -10.42
N PHE A 298 -0.44 7.63 -10.65
CA PHE A 298 0.41 8.02 -11.78
C PHE A 298 -0.29 7.84 -13.14
N GLN A 299 -1.05 6.74 -13.32
CA GLN A 299 -1.76 6.45 -14.56
C GLN A 299 -2.83 7.49 -14.89
N HIS A 300 -3.51 8.01 -13.86
CA HIS A 300 -4.47 9.11 -14.02
C HIS A 300 -3.77 10.39 -14.47
N ALA A 301 -2.65 10.74 -13.83
CA ALA A 301 -1.86 11.93 -14.19
C ALA A 301 -1.31 11.84 -15.62
N GLU A 302 -0.91 10.65 -16.06
CA GLU A 302 -0.50 10.38 -17.45
C GLU A 302 -1.64 10.62 -18.45
N LEU A 303 -2.81 10.06 -18.17
CA LEU A 303 -3.96 10.22 -19.05
C LEU A 303 -4.43 11.68 -19.12
N ILE A 304 -4.47 12.39 -17.98
CA ILE A 304 -4.81 13.82 -17.93
C ILE A 304 -3.79 14.64 -18.73
N SER A 305 -2.50 14.32 -18.64
CA SER A 305 -1.45 14.99 -19.41
C SER A 305 -1.65 14.83 -20.92
N LYS A 306 -1.99 13.62 -21.37
CA LYS A 306 -2.35 13.38 -22.79
C LYS A 306 -3.55 14.23 -23.22
N TRP A 307 -4.54 14.41 -22.36
CA TRP A 307 -5.71 15.26 -22.67
C TRP A 307 -5.36 16.74 -22.80
N ILE A 308 -4.40 17.23 -22.02
CA ILE A 308 -3.87 18.60 -22.11
C ILE A 308 -3.14 18.79 -23.45
N ASP A 309 -2.29 17.84 -23.81
CA ASP A 309 -1.54 17.84 -25.08
C ASP A 309 -2.43 17.58 -26.32
N LYS A 310 -3.71 17.23 -26.12
CA LYS A 310 -4.66 16.80 -27.17
C LYS A 310 -4.15 15.59 -27.98
N LEU A 311 -3.44 14.69 -27.31
CA LEU A 311 -2.95 13.43 -27.88
C LEU A 311 -3.99 12.32 -27.76
N ASP A 312 -4.00 11.37 -28.70
CA ASP A 312 -4.81 10.17 -28.57
C ASP A 312 -4.25 9.25 -27.46
N ILE A 313 -5.10 8.38 -26.89
CA ILE A 313 -4.71 7.47 -25.80
C ILE A 313 -3.50 6.60 -26.21
N THR A 314 -3.41 6.24 -27.49
CA THR A 314 -2.35 5.42 -28.09
C THR A 314 -1.06 6.19 -28.39
N ASP A 315 -1.10 7.52 -28.36
CA ASP A 315 0.05 8.35 -28.69
C ASP A 315 1.03 8.46 -27.52
N LYS A 316 2.31 8.53 -27.87
CA LYS A 316 3.39 8.76 -26.90
C LYS A 316 3.41 10.25 -26.55
N SER A 317 3.14 10.57 -25.28
CA SER A 317 3.28 11.94 -24.78
C SER A 317 4.74 12.37 -24.81
N THR A 318 4.99 13.56 -25.33
CA THR A 318 6.30 14.22 -25.39
C THR A 318 6.47 15.25 -24.28
N SER A 319 5.40 15.57 -23.54
CA SER A 319 5.34 16.63 -22.53
C SER A 319 5.61 16.10 -21.13
N SER A 320 6.38 16.85 -20.34
CA SER A 320 6.66 16.56 -18.93
C SER A 320 5.89 17.52 -18.02
N TYR A 321 4.77 17.10 -17.45
CA TYR A 321 4.02 17.90 -16.47
C TYR A 321 4.36 17.47 -15.04
N GLU A 322 4.61 18.41 -14.15
CA GLU A 322 4.81 18.12 -12.72
C GLU A 322 3.56 18.53 -11.94
N PHE A 323 2.80 17.55 -11.44
CA PHE A 323 1.57 17.82 -10.69
C PHE A 323 1.93 18.24 -9.27
N LYS A 324 2.15 19.54 -9.07
CA LYS A 324 2.47 20.13 -7.78
C LYS A 324 1.19 20.50 -7.03
N LEU A 325 0.88 19.73 -5.99
CA LEU A 325 -0.26 19.99 -5.11
C LEU A 325 -0.13 21.37 -4.43
N ILE A 326 -1.12 22.25 -4.65
CA ILE A 326 -1.18 23.58 -4.03
C ILE A 326 -2.31 23.70 -3.01
N LEU A 327 -3.44 23.01 -3.20
CA LEU A 327 -4.58 23.00 -2.28
C LEU A 327 -5.03 21.56 -2.01
N ARG A 328 -5.32 21.24 -0.75
CA ARG A 328 -6.00 20.01 -0.33
C ARG A 328 -7.08 20.33 0.69
N GLY A 329 -8.32 19.96 0.41
CA GLY A 329 -9.48 20.25 1.25
C GLY A 329 -9.33 19.76 2.69
N SER A 330 -8.83 18.54 2.90
CA SER A 330 -8.58 18.02 4.26
C SER A 330 -7.43 18.68 5.03
N ARG A 331 -6.53 19.40 4.34
CA ARG A 331 -5.37 20.08 4.93
C ARG A 331 -5.64 21.58 5.14
N ASP A 332 -6.16 22.22 4.11
CA ASP A 332 -6.27 23.68 4.01
C ASP A 332 -7.71 24.17 4.26
N GLY A 333 -8.70 23.28 4.08
CA GLY A 333 -10.13 23.58 4.16
C GLY A 333 -10.80 23.65 2.78
N PHE A 334 -12.14 23.57 2.77
CA PHE A 334 -12.95 23.47 1.54
C PHE A 334 -13.61 24.79 1.11
N GLU A 335 -13.57 25.82 1.95
CA GLU A 335 -14.30 27.07 1.71
C GLU A 335 -13.74 27.87 0.53
N SER A 336 -14.60 28.67 -0.11
CA SER A 336 -14.26 29.39 -1.34
C SER A 336 -13.21 30.48 -1.11
N ASP A 337 -13.19 31.09 0.07
CA ASP A 337 -12.17 32.06 0.48
C ASP A 337 -10.77 31.44 0.50
N ILE A 338 -10.60 30.23 1.04
CA ILE A 338 -9.33 29.48 1.04
C ILE A 338 -8.90 29.16 -0.40
N PHE A 339 -9.83 28.69 -1.24
CA PHE A 339 -9.52 28.45 -2.66
C PHE A 339 -9.01 29.72 -3.34
N HIS A 340 -9.67 30.85 -3.13
CA HIS A 340 -9.26 32.11 -3.74
C HIS A 340 -7.96 32.67 -3.15
N GLU A 341 -7.64 32.41 -1.89
CA GLU A 341 -6.35 32.77 -1.29
C GLU A 341 -5.19 32.02 -1.97
N ILE A 342 -5.36 30.73 -2.25
CA ILE A 342 -4.28 29.85 -2.73
C ILE A 342 -4.20 29.83 -4.28
N CYS A 343 -5.34 29.81 -4.96
CA CYS A 343 -5.44 29.49 -6.39
C CYS A 343 -5.66 30.70 -7.30
N ASN A 344 -6.06 31.88 -6.78
CA ASN A 344 -6.18 33.06 -7.64
C ASN A 344 -4.85 33.42 -8.32
N ASN A 345 -4.92 33.92 -9.55
CA ASN A 345 -3.77 34.23 -10.40
C ASN A 345 -2.86 33.02 -10.72
N ARG A 346 -3.33 31.79 -10.48
CA ARG A 346 -2.67 30.56 -10.93
C ARG A 346 -3.35 30.06 -12.19
N SER A 347 -2.57 29.83 -13.24
CA SER A 347 -2.98 29.16 -14.47
C SER A 347 -2.49 27.71 -14.50
N CYS A 348 -2.86 26.96 -15.54
CA CYS A 348 -2.43 25.56 -15.74
C CYS A 348 -2.71 24.69 -14.50
N THR A 349 -3.94 24.75 -14.00
CA THR A 349 -4.34 24.02 -12.79
C THR A 349 -5.24 22.84 -13.12
N VAL A 350 -5.07 21.73 -12.41
CA VAL A 350 -5.96 20.56 -12.45
C VAL A 350 -6.66 20.45 -11.11
N THR A 351 -7.97 20.56 -11.11
CA THR A 351 -8.84 20.30 -9.96
C THR A 351 -9.26 18.84 -9.97
N ILE A 352 -9.17 18.18 -8.82
CA ILE A 352 -9.49 16.76 -8.63
C ILE A 352 -10.35 16.63 -7.37
N VAL A 353 -11.49 15.97 -7.46
CA VAL A 353 -12.38 15.72 -6.33
C VAL A 353 -12.76 14.24 -6.23
N LYS A 354 -12.81 13.73 -5.00
CA LYS A 354 -13.30 12.38 -4.70
C LYS A 354 -14.69 12.48 -4.12
N VAL A 355 -15.64 11.83 -4.78
CA VAL A 355 -17.05 11.83 -4.38
C VAL A 355 -17.24 11.15 -3.03
N LYS A 356 -18.14 11.68 -2.20
CA LYS A 356 -18.51 11.05 -0.93
C LYS A 356 -19.41 9.83 -1.15
N GLY A 357 -19.08 8.73 -0.48
CA GLY A 357 -19.89 7.52 -0.47
C GLY A 357 -19.65 6.57 -1.66
N ASN A 358 -18.80 6.92 -2.62
CA ASN A 358 -18.32 6.00 -3.66
C ASN A 358 -16.86 6.30 -4.04
N ASN A 359 -16.26 5.47 -4.90
CA ASN A 359 -14.85 5.66 -5.33
C ASN A 359 -14.72 6.53 -6.59
N GLN A 360 -15.75 7.28 -7.00
CA GLN A 360 -15.74 8.06 -8.23
C GLN A 360 -14.86 9.31 -8.08
N ILE A 361 -14.09 9.61 -9.13
CA ILE A 361 -13.24 10.81 -9.21
C ILE A 361 -13.80 11.73 -10.29
N LEU A 362 -13.89 13.03 -10.00
CA LEU A 362 -14.20 14.07 -10.99
C LEU A 362 -13.10 15.11 -11.00
N GLY A 363 -13.02 15.90 -12.07
CA GLY A 363 -12.09 17.00 -12.11
C GLY A 363 -12.20 17.84 -13.35
N GLY A 364 -11.34 18.85 -13.41
CA GLY A 364 -11.23 19.74 -14.56
C GLY A 364 -9.89 20.42 -14.65
N TYR A 365 -9.45 20.71 -15.87
CA TYR A 365 -8.23 21.43 -16.16
C TYR A 365 -8.57 22.85 -16.59
N ASN A 366 -8.03 23.84 -15.87
CA ASN A 366 -8.13 25.24 -16.24
C ASN A 366 -6.76 25.75 -16.74
N PRO A 367 -6.61 26.07 -18.04
CA PRO A 367 -5.36 26.57 -18.62
C PRO A 367 -5.11 28.05 -18.29
N ILE A 368 -6.11 28.80 -17.85
CA ILE A 368 -6.03 30.25 -17.58
C ILE A 368 -6.09 30.53 -16.08
N GLU A 369 -5.83 31.77 -15.69
CA GLU A 369 -5.82 32.19 -14.29
C GLU A 369 -7.22 32.14 -13.65
N TRP A 370 -7.30 31.66 -12.41
CA TRP A 370 -8.49 31.83 -11.57
C TRP A 370 -8.63 33.28 -11.09
N LYS A 371 -9.88 33.76 -11.07
CA LYS A 371 -10.26 35.11 -10.65
C LYS A 371 -11.42 35.03 -9.64
N SER A 372 -11.63 36.10 -8.89
CA SER A 372 -12.75 36.24 -7.94
C SER A 372 -13.86 37.18 -8.44
N GLY A 373 -13.62 37.88 -9.56
CA GLY A 373 -14.60 38.76 -10.19
C GLY A 373 -15.71 37.96 -10.85
N ARG A 374 -16.97 38.24 -10.46
CA ARG A 374 -18.17 37.57 -10.99
C ARG A 374 -18.24 37.68 -12.52
N GLY A 375 -17.93 36.61 -13.22
CA GLY A 375 -17.97 36.58 -14.68
C GLY A 375 -17.33 35.33 -15.29
N TYR A 376 -17.53 35.17 -16.59
CA TYR A 376 -16.90 34.07 -17.34
C TYR A 376 -15.56 34.49 -17.91
N SER A 377 -14.63 33.53 -17.99
CA SER A 377 -13.38 33.67 -18.70
C SER A 377 -13.31 32.67 -19.84
N ALA A 378 -12.96 33.18 -21.02
CA ALA A 378 -13.01 32.42 -22.24
C ALA A 378 -11.76 31.53 -22.43
N THR A 379 -11.96 30.25 -22.74
CA THR A 379 -10.87 29.36 -23.19
C THR A 379 -11.43 28.14 -23.92
N LYS A 380 -10.71 27.67 -24.94
CA LYS A 380 -11.03 26.45 -25.69
C LYS A 380 -10.29 25.21 -25.17
N ASP A 381 -9.27 25.42 -24.33
CA ASP A 381 -8.33 24.37 -23.92
C ASP A 381 -8.67 23.77 -22.55
N SER A 382 -9.73 24.27 -21.90
CA SER A 382 -10.29 23.66 -20.70
C SER A 382 -11.01 22.34 -21.02
N PHE A 383 -11.04 21.44 -20.05
CA PHE A 383 -11.84 20.22 -20.11
C PHE A 383 -12.20 19.78 -18.69
N ILE A 384 -13.27 19.00 -18.57
CA ILE A 384 -13.67 18.32 -17.36
C ILE A 384 -13.69 16.81 -17.60
N PHE A 385 -13.59 16.04 -16.53
CA PHE A 385 -13.52 14.59 -16.62
C PHE A 385 -14.15 13.88 -15.44
N SER A 386 -14.43 12.59 -15.63
CA SER A 386 -14.80 11.66 -14.56
C SER A 386 -14.19 10.29 -14.75
N PHE A 387 -13.85 9.63 -13.65
CA PHE A 387 -13.52 8.21 -13.58
C PHE A 387 -14.59 7.52 -12.75
N GLU A 388 -15.25 6.50 -13.30
CA GLU A 388 -16.33 5.77 -12.61
C GLU A 388 -15.84 5.14 -11.31
N ASN A 389 -14.62 4.59 -11.33
CA ASN A 389 -13.92 4.03 -10.19
C ASN A 389 -12.49 4.58 -10.14
N GLY A 390 -12.08 5.17 -9.02
CA GLY A 390 -10.78 5.82 -8.85
C GLY A 390 -9.56 4.89 -8.90
N ASP A 391 -9.77 3.58 -8.93
CA ASP A 391 -8.70 2.60 -9.11
C ASP A 391 -8.54 2.15 -10.59
N ASP A 392 -9.46 2.54 -11.48
CA ASP A 392 -9.49 2.12 -12.89
C ASP A 392 -9.62 3.31 -13.85
N ILE A 393 -8.62 3.47 -14.72
CA ILE A 393 -8.60 4.54 -15.73
C ILE A 393 -9.40 4.20 -16.99
N ASN A 394 -9.80 2.94 -17.21
CA ASN A 394 -10.41 2.51 -18.47
C ASN A 394 -11.84 3.05 -18.65
N LYS A 395 -12.58 3.21 -17.56
CA LYS A 395 -13.94 3.76 -17.56
C LYS A 395 -13.92 5.23 -17.16
N HIS A 396 -13.63 6.07 -18.16
CA HIS A 396 -13.56 7.51 -17.99
C HIS A 396 -14.45 8.27 -19.00
N ILE A 397 -14.80 9.50 -18.63
CA ILE A 397 -15.42 10.47 -19.51
C ILE A 397 -14.47 11.67 -19.57
N LEU A 398 -14.06 12.05 -20.78
CA LEU A 398 -13.45 13.33 -21.08
C LEU A 398 -14.52 14.20 -21.76
N SER A 399 -14.68 15.43 -21.26
CA SER A 399 -15.63 16.41 -21.74
C SER A 399 -14.91 17.73 -22.00
N ARG A 400 -14.74 18.12 -23.26
CA ARG A 400 -14.15 19.40 -23.70
C ARG A 400 -15.18 20.52 -23.84
N VAL A 401 -14.70 21.76 -23.83
CA VAL A 401 -15.53 22.97 -23.99
C VAL A 401 -16.19 23.00 -25.38
N ILE A 402 -17.49 23.29 -25.42
CA ILE A 402 -18.22 23.66 -26.65
C ILE A 402 -18.29 25.19 -26.78
N ASN A 403 -18.64 25.87 -25.68
CA ASN A 403 -18.82 27.32 -25.68
C ASN A 403 -17.66 27.98 -24.92
N ASP A 404 -16.64 28.40 -25.67
CA ASP A 404 -15.40 28.96 -25.15
C ASP A 404 -15.63 30.16 -24.23
N ASN A 405 -16.58 31.04 -24.56
CA ASN A 405 -16.94 32.22 -23.76
C ASN A 405 -17.47 31.92 -22.36
N TYR A 406 -17.87 30.67 -22.10
CA TYR A 406 -18.44 30.23 -20.83
C TYR A 406 -17.62 29.11 -20.18
N ALA A 407 -16.36 28.92 -20.58
CA ALA A 407 -15.54 27.80 -20.15
C ALA A 407 -15.22 27.78 -18.65
N ILE A 408 -14.85 28.93 -18.07
CA ILE A 408 -14.50 29.05 -16.64
C ILE A 408 -15.37 30.12 -16.02
N PHE A 409 -16.10 29.77 -14.96
CA PHE A 409 -16.88 30.73 -14.19
C PHE A 409 -16.07 31.16 -12.96
N ASN A 410 -15.90 32.47 -12.79
CA ASN A 410 -15.19 33.05 -11.67
C ASN A 410 -16.19 33.81 -10.80
N ASP A 411 -16.20 33.54 -9.49
CA ASP A 411 -16.99 34.28 -8.51
C ASP A 411 -16.47 33.94 -7.10
N HIS A 412 -16.21 34.98 -6.29
CA HIS A 412 -15.66 34.86 -4.93
C HIS A 412 -16.40 33.91 -3.97
N THR A 413 -17.65 33.53 -4.26
CA THR A 413 -18.47 32.61 -3.44
C THR A 413 -18.37 31.14 -3.85
N TYR A 414 -17.59 30.83 -4.89
CA TYR A 414 -17.39 29.49 -5.42
C TYR A 414 -15.91 29.08 -5.36
N GLY A 415 -15.66 27.77 -5.34
CA GLY A 415 -14.34 27.22 -5.60
C GLY A 415 -14.09 27.10 -7.11
N PRO A 416 -13.36 26.05 -7.56
CA PRO A 416 -13.22 25.76 -8.98
C PRO A 416 -14.59 25.57 -9.65
N SER A 417 -14.82 26.33 -10.72
CA SER A 417 -16.08 26.30 -11.46
C SER A 417 -15.81 26.28 -12.96
N PHE A 418 -16.14 25.15 -13.58
CA PHE A 418 -16.01 24.90 -15.01
C PHE A 418 -17.40 24.95 -15.63
N GLY A 419 -17.57 25.82 -16.62
CA GLY A 419 -18.87 26.01 -17.27
C GLY A 419 -19.84 26.81 -16.40
N GLY A 420 -21.08 26.94 -16.89
CA GLY A 420 -22.16 27.54 -16.11
C GLY A 420 -22.78 26.58 -15.09
N ALA A 421 -22.51 25.27 -15.21
CA ALA A 421 -22.79 24.25 -14.19
C ALA A 421 -22.12 22.89 -14.44
N ASP A 422 -21.26 22.76 -15.45
CA ASP A 422 -20.71 21.46 -15.87
C ASP A 422 -19.92 20.78 -14.75
N LEU A 423 -19.13 21.57 -14.00
CA LEU A 423 -18.55 21.16 -12.72
C LEU A 423 -18.35 22.39 -11.83
N VAL A 424 -19.18 22.52 -10.79
CA VAL A 424 -19.12 23.65 -9.86
C VAL A 424 -18.90 23.13 -8.44
N LEU A 425 -17.83 23.62 -7.80
CA LEU A 425 -17.48 23.31 -6.42
C LEU A 425 -17.76 24.50 -5.51
N ARG A 426 -18.37 24.25 -4.35
CA ARG A 426 -18.63 25.25 -3.31
C ARG A 426 -18.56 24.59 -1.95
N GLY A 427 -17.49 24.85 -1.20
CA GLY A 427 -17.23 24.10 0.01
C GLY A 427 -16.98 22.63 -0.30
N ASN A 428 -17.48 21.76 0.57
CA ASN A 428 -17.47 20.31 0.38
C ASN A 428 -18.65 19.79 -0.47
N ARG A 429 -19.35 20.65 -1.20
CA ARG A 429 -20.48 20.30 -2.07
C ARG A 429 -20.29 20.83 -3.47
N GLY A 430 -21.07 20.34 -4.41
CA GLY A 430 -21.05 20.83 -5.78
C GLY A 430 -22.20 20.30 -6.60
N HIS A 431 -22.11 20.53 -7.91
CA HIS A 431 -23.00 19.92 -8.88
C HIS A 431 -22.28 19.78 -10.22
N CYS A 432 -22.75 18.83 -11.02
CA CYS A 432 -22.30 18.60 -12.38
C CYS A 432 -23.53 18.52 -13.27
N ILE A 433 -23.72 19.49 -14.15
CA ILE A 433 -24.84 19.58 -15.08
C ILE A 433 -24.31 20.08 -16.41
N LYS A 434 -24.44 19.27 -17.46
CA LYS A 434 -23.97 19.58 -18.80
C LYS A 434 -24.61 20.86 -19.32
N ASP A 435 -23.77 21.81 -19.69
CA ASP A 435 -24.12 23.16 -20.11
C ASP A 435 -23.15 23.62 -21.21
N GLY A 436 -21.95 24.06 -20.84
CA GLY A 436 -20.93 24.58 -21.77
C GLY A 436 -19.94 23.55 -22.30
N TYR A 437 -19.94 22.31 -21.79
CA TYR A 437 -19.04 21.23 -22.15
C TYR A 437 -19.77 20.09 -22.89
N GLU A 438 -19.04 19.27 -23.64
CA GLU A 438 -19.61 18.28 -24.58
C GLU A 438 -20.46 17.18 -23.94
N LYS A 439 -20.04 16.70 -22.77
CA LYS A 439 -20.61 15.53 -22.10
C LYS A 439 -20.90 15.80 -20.63
N GLN A 440 -21.97 15.17 -20.14
CA GLN A 440 -22.27 15.04 -18.72
C GLN A 440 -21.23 14.10 -18.07
N ILE A 441 -20.59 14.55 -16.99
CA ILE A 441 -19.54 13.76 -16.30
C ILE A 441 -20.02 13.05 -15.01
N ARG A 442 -21.22 13.35 -14.51
CA ARG A 442 -21.79 12.70 -13.31
C ARG A 442 -23.32 12.68 -13.37
N GLY A 443 -23.93 11.57 -12.95
CA GLY A 443 -25.38 11.39 -12.94
C GLY A 443 -25.90 10.75 -14.23
N ALA A 444 -27.13 10.23 -14.19
CA ALA A 444 -27.80 9.80 -15.42
C ALA A 444 -27.89 10.99 -16.39
N SER A 445 -27.80 10.74 -17.68
CA SER A 445 -28.07 11.73 -18.73
C SER A 445 -29.57 12.09 -18.75
N SER A 446 -30.10 12.62 -17.65
CA SER A 446 -31.30 13.42 -17.70
C SER A 446 -30.84 14.84 -17.98
N GLU A 447 -30.94 15.23 -19.25
CA GLU A 447 -30.79 16.62 -19.64
C GLU A 447 -31.69 17.45 -18.70
N SER A 448 -31.08 18.24 -17.82
CA SER A 448 -31.86 19.25 -17.11
C SER A 448 -32.32 20.25 -18.15
N ILE A 449 -33.62 20.28 -18.44
CA ILE A 449 -34.23 21.19 -19.41
C ILE A 449 -33.76 22.61 -19.11
N LEU A 450 -32.99 23.20 -20.03
CA LEU A 450 -32.49 24.56 -19.91
C LEU A 450 -33.50 25.51 -20.57
N HIS A 451 -34.05 26.46 -19.79
CA HIS A 451 -34.96 27.48 -20.32
C HIS A 451 -34.13 28.66 -20.82
N TYR A 452 -33.59 28.56 -22.04
CA TYR A 452 -32.82 29.63 -22.67
C TYR A 452 -33.59 30.96 -22.66
N GLY A 453 -32.92 32.04 -22.26
CA GLY A 453 -33.51 33.37 -22.18
C GLY A 453 -34.36 33.63 -20.94
N VAL A 454 -34.53 32.65 -20.03
CA VAL A 454 -35.34 32.79 -18.81
C VAL A 454 -34.45 32.66 -17.58
N ARG A 455 -34.38 33.72 -16.77
CA ARG A 455 -33.62 33.76 -15.52
C ARG A 455 -34.55 33.61 -14.33
N CYS A 456 -34.04 33.00 -13.26
CA CYS A 456 -34.72 32.93 -11.98
C CYS A 456 -34.69 34.31 -11.33
N ASP A 457 -35.83 34.90 -11.01
CA ASP A 457 -35.90 36.24 -10.40
C ASP A 457 -35.32 36.29 -8.99
N CYS A 458 -35.16 35.13 -8.33
CA CYS A 458 -34.56 35.05 -6.99
C CYS A 458 -33.03 34.92 -7.01
N CYS A 459 -32.45 34.13 -7.91
CA CYS A 459 -30.99 33.90 -7.94
C CYS A 459 -30.30 34.47 -9.17
N ASN A 460 -31.04 35.06 -10.11
CA ASN A 460 -30.60 35.65 -11.37
C ASN A 460 -29.82 34.70 -12.32
N TYR A 461 -29.87 33.38 -12.05
CA TYR A 461 -29.31 32.35 -12.94
C TYR A 461 -30.36 31.84 -13.92
N THR A 462 -29.93 31.40 -15.11
CA THR A 462 -30.80 30.72 -16.08
C THR A 462 -31.48 29.51 -15.45
N ILE A 463 -32.79 29.35 -15.64
CA ILE A 463 -33.54 28.27 -15.01
C ILE A 463 -33.20 26.93 -15.68
N ARG A 464 -32.77 25.98 -14.85
CA ARG A 464 -32.50 24.57 -15.22
C ARG A 464 -33.52 23.64 -14.54
N GLY A 465 -34.08 22.70 -15.30
CA GLY A 465 -35.08 21.75 -14.83
C GLY A 465 -36.48 22.35 -14.70
N MET A 466 -37.09 22.19 -13.53
CA MET A 466 -38.45 22.68 -13.26
C MET A 466 -38.47 24.22 -13.21
N ARG A 467 -39.22 24.82 -14.13
CA ARG A 467 -39.52 26.25 -14.14
C ARG A 467 -40.85 26.51 -13.45
N TRP A 468 -40.82 27.35 -12.42
CA TRP A 468 -42.01 27.76 -11.68
C TRP A 468 -42.33 29.21 -12.02
N LYS A 469 -43.40 29.44 -12.77
CA LYS A 469 -43.87 30.80 -13.06
C LYS A 469 -44.93 31.19 -12.05
N CYS A 470 -44.80 32.38 -11.47
CA CYS A 470 -45.87 32.94 -10.64
C CYS A 470 -47.12 33.15 -11.51
N THR A 471 -48.29 32.75 -11.02
CA THR A 471 -49.55 32.95 -11.75
C THR A 471 -50.06 34.37 -11.66
N SER A 472 -49.65 35.11 -10.63
CA SER A 472 -50.07 36.50 -10.37
C SER A 472 -49.14 37.55 -11.00
N CYS A 473 -47.85 37.25 -11.19
CA CYS A 473 -46.86 38.18 -11.74
C CYS A 473 -46.63 37.94 -13.24
N LYS A 474 -46.47 39.03 -14.00
CA LYS A 474 -46.28 38.98 -15.47
C LYS A 474 -44.97 38.28 -15.86
N ASP A 475 -43.89 38.60 -15.15
CA ASP A 475 -42.55 38.08 -15.43
C ASP A 475 -41.84 37.78 -14.10
N TYR A 476 -42.25 36.67 -13.48
CA TYR A 476 -41.60 36.18 -12.28
C TYR A 476 -41.51 34.66 -12.34
N ASP A 477 -40.29 34.18 -12.50
CA ASP A 477 -39.92 32.80 -12.76
C ASP A 477 -38.89 32.34 -11.71
N LEU A 478 -39.09 31.16 -11.15
CA LEU A 478 -38.22 30.58 -10.14
C LEU A 478 -37.69 29.22 -10.60
N CYS A 479 -36.42 28.97 -10.27
CA CYS A 479 -35.86 27.63 -10.36
C CYS A 479 -36.33 26.76 -9.19
N GLN A 480 -36.22 25.43 -9.37
CA GLN A 480 -36.58 24.44 -8.34
C GLN A 480 -35.97 24.74 -6.96
N ILE A 481 -34.72 25.21 -6.92
CA ILE A 481 -34.00 25.50 -5.68
C ILE A 481 -34.61 26.73 -4.97
N CYS A 482 -34.89 27.79 -5.73
CA CYS A 482 -35.46 29.01 -5.16
C CYS A 482 -36.94 28.85 -4.78
N LYS A 483 -37.70 27.99 -5.47
CA LYS A 483 -39.08 27.67 -5.13
C LYS A 483 -39.26 27.05 -3.74
N ASN A 484 -38.24 26.31 -3.26
CA ASN A 484 -38.26 25.60 -1.99
C ASN A 484 -37.77 26.44 -0.80
N LYS A 485 -37.34 27.69 -1.02
CA LYS A 485 -36.97 28.59 0.07
C LYS A 485 -38.23 29.13 0.75
N SER A 486 -38.23 29.16 2.09
CA SER A 486 -39.38 29.59 2.90
C SER A 486 -39.70 31.08 2.82
N HIS A 487 -38.76 31.91 2.36
CA HIS A 487 -38.96 33.32 2.11
C HIS A 487 -38.35 33.69 0.75
N ILE A 488 -39.19 34.04 -0.21
CA ILE A 488 -38.77 34.53 -1.51
C ILE A 488 -38.57 36.04 -1.35
N HIS A 489 -37.33 36.49 -1.15
CA HIS A 489 -37.02 37.91 -0.99
C HIS A 489 -37.62 38.72 -2.16
N HIS A 490 -38.63 39.54 -1.86
CA HIS A 490 -39.36 40.44 -2.77
C HIS A 490 -40.47 39.81 -3.64
N HIS A 491 -41.12 38.73 -3.18
CA HIS A 491 -42.33 38.24 -3.81
C HIS A 491 -43.41 37.92 -2.76
N PRO A 492 -44.69 38.28 -2.98
CA PRO A 492 -45.76 37.97 -2.05
C PRO A 492 -45.89 36.45 -1.81
N ASP A 493 -46.10 36.06 -0.54
CA ASP A 493 -46.18 34.65 -0.11
C ASP A 493 -47.52 34.00 -0.48
N ASP A 494 -48.55 34.79 -0.75
CA ASP A 494 -49.89 34.35 -1.18
C ASP A 494 -49.98 34.04 -2.68
N HIS A 495 -48.96 34.40 -3.45
CA HIS A 495 -48.92 34.13 -4.89
C HIS A 495 -48.63 32.65 -5.18
N VAL A 496 -49.50 32.07 -6.02
CA VAL A 496 -49.36 30.68 -6.45
C VAL A 496 -48.34 30.57 -7.58
N PHE A 497 -47.50 29.54 -7.51
CA PHE A 497 -46.58 29.20 -8.59
C PHE A 497 -47.10 28.01 -9.37
N LYS A 498 -47.09 28.14 -10.70
CA LYS A 498 -47.42 27.05 -11.61
C LYS A 498 -46.14 26.50 -12.22
N LEU A 499 -46.02 25.18 -12.24
CA LEU A 499 -44.99 24.51 -13.01
C LEU A 499 -45.26 24.75 -14.50
N ILE A 500 -44.27 25.31 -15.20
CA ILE A 500 -44.32 25.51 -16.64
C ILE A 500 -43.61 24.32 -17.30
N PRO A 501 -44.35 23.41 -17.95
CA PRO A 501 -43.76 22.35 -18.76
C PRO A 501 -43.08 22.95 -20.00
N HIS A 502 -42.07 22.26 -20.53
CA HIS A 502 -41.49 22.62 -21.82
C HIS A 502 -42.55 22.40 -22.92
N SER A 503 -42.63 23.29 -23.91
CA SER A 503 -43.58 23.14 -25.02
C SER A 503 -43.16 22.00 -25.94
N ASP A 504 -44.06 21.04 -26.18
CA ASP A 504 -43.87 19.86 -27.03
C ASP A 504 -43.66 20.14 -28.54
N SER A 505 -43.49 21.41 -28.93
CA SER A 505 -43.34 21.82 -30.34
C SER A 505 -41.88 22.03 -30.78
N SER A 506 -40.89 21.44 -30.09
CA SER A 506 -39.50 21.39 -30.57
C SER A 506 -39.09 19.93 -30.85
N ASN A 507 -38.40 19.71 -31.98
CA ASN A 507 -38.21 18.42 -32.66
C ASN A 507 -37.36 17.34 -31.95
N TYR A 508 -37.22 17.38 -30.62
CA TYR A 508 -36.45 16.37 -29.88
C TYR A 508 -37.14 16.00 -28.56
N ALA A 509 -37.92 14.92 -28.58
CA ALA A 509 -38.30 14.16 -27.38
C ALA A 509 -37.23 13.08 -27.11
N PRO A 510 -36.86 12.70 -25.86
CA PRO A 510 -37.75 11.92 -24.98
C PRO A 510 -37.59 12.01 -23.42
N ARG A 511 -38.70 11.66 -22.72
CA ARG A 511 -38.93 10.81 -21.51
C ARG A 511 -38.33 11.14 -20.10
N ILE A 512 -39.26 11.20 -19.13
CA ILE A 512 -39.16 11.31 -17.64
C ILE A 512 -38.87 9.91 -17.04
N VAL A 513 -38.04 9.68 -16.00
CA VAL A 513 -38.33 9.70 -14.52
C VAL A 513 -37.07 9.28 -13.71
N GLN A 514 -37.02 9.77 -12.46
CA GLN A 514 -36.33 9.30 -11.24
C GLN A 514 -35.05 10.05 -10.79
N LEU A 515 -35.29 11.11 -9.98
CA LEU A 515 -34.32 11.70 -9.06
C LEU A 515 -34.01 10.68 -7.94
N LEU A 516 -32.94 9.90 -8.10
CA LEU A 516 -32.17 9.50 -6.94
C LEU A 516 -31.44 10.75 -6.46
N GLN A 517 -31.69 11.16 -5.21
CA GLN A 517 -30.90 12.19 -4.53
C GLN A 517 -29.44 11.70 -4.48
N GLN A 518 -28.66 12.02 -5.51
CA GLN A 518 -27.23 11.79 -5.48
C GLN A 518 -26.63 12.84 -4.55
N ASP A 519 -26.02 12.36 -3.47
CA ASP A 519 -25.19 13.19 -2.61
C ASP A 519 -24.03 13.73 -3.47
N ASN A 520 -24.04 15.05 -3.70
CA ASN A 520 -22.98 15.77 -4.42
C ASN A 520 -22.04 16.45 -3.41
N SER A 521 -21.74 15.74 -2.32
CA SER A 521 -20.66 16.09 -1.43
C SER A 521 -19.38 15.34 -1.78
N TRP A 522 -18.25 15.92 -1.43
CA TRP A 522 -16.92 15.40 -1.74
C TRP A 522 -16.21 15.03 -0.44
N ASN A 523 -15.53 13.88 -0.43
CA ASN A 523 -14.72 13.43 0.70
C ASN A 523 -13.35 14.12 0.72
N GLU A 524 -12.84 14.48 -0.45
CA GLU A 524 -11.55 15.15 -0.60
C GLU A 524 -11.56 15.99 -1.88
N MET A 525 -10.80 17.09 -1.86
CA MET A 525 -10.56 17.96 -2.99
C MET A 525 -9.08 18.30 -3.05
N GLU A 526 -8.49 18.25 -4.24
CA GLU A 526 -7.11 18.65 -4.50
C GLU A 526 -7.04 19.56 -5.72
N VAL A 527 -6.17 20.58 -5.66
CA VAL A 527 -5.80 21.37 -6.84
C VAL A 527 -4.29 21.27 -7.01
N CYS A 528 -3.88 20.83 -8.20
CA CYS A 528 -2.48 20.77 -8.61
C CYS A 528 -2.21 21.85 -9.64
N ILE A 529 -1.04 22.49 -9.55
CA ILE A 529 -0.47 23.31 -10.63
C ILE A 529 0.54 22.45 -11.40
N LEU A 530 0.60 22.62 -12.72
CA LEU A 530 1.43 21.82 -13.63
C LEU A 530 2.79 22.43 -13.96
#